data_AF-A0A4P9A2M9-F1
#
_entry.id   AF-A0A4P9A2M9-F1
#
_cell.length_a   1.000
_cell.length_b   1.000
_cell.length_c   1.000
_cell.angle_alpha   90.00
_cell.angle_beta   90.00
_cell.angle_gamma   90.00
#
_symmetry.space_group_name_H-M   'P 1'
#
loop_
_entity.id
_entity.type
_entity.pdbx_description
1 polymer ?
#
loop_
_entity_poly.entity_id
_entity_poly.type
_entity_poly.pdbx_seq_one_letter_code
_entity_poly.pdbx_strand_id
1 'polypeptide(L)'
;MNDNQHTQVNIQATMITKAQLSSVGINLPDDQAQALIQHVEDTVNERISEEIVDSLDDAQLAELVALQGDDVPAEQVEAWIRERVPEYDEIIEDNVTIVLGELVENSEAIQQQ
;
A
#
# COMPACT_ATOMS: atom_id res chain seq x y z
N MET A 1 -8.36 30.11 6.74
CA MET A 1 -7.38 29.04 7.02
C MET A 1 -8.05 27.82 6.44
N ASN A 2 -7.82 27.55 5.15
CA ASN A 2 -8.64 26.60 4.42
C ASN A 2 -7.77 25.41 4.06
N ASP A 3 -8.15 24.29 4.66
CA ASP A 3 -8.01 22.94 4.18
C ASP A 3 -6.62 22.60 3.67
N ASN A 4 -5.77 22.09 4.57
CA ASN A 4 -4.76 21.10 4.21
C ASN A 4 -5.49 19.90 3.61
N GLN A 5 -5.89 20.02 2.35
CA GLN A 5 -6.18 18.90 1.49
C GLN A 5 -4.82 18.24 1.33
N HIS A 6 -4.42 17.39 2.29
CA HIS A 6 -3.51 16.31 1.95
C HIS A 6 -4.23 15.63 0.81
N THR A 7 -3.74 15.86 -0.39
CA THR A 7 -4.27 15.23 -1.58
C THR A 7 -4.20 13.74 -1.32
N GLN A 8 -5.35 13.15 -0.98
CA GLN A 8 -5.41 11.75 -0.59
C GLN A 8 -5.35 10.95 -1.86
N VAL A 9 -4.13 10.71 -2.31
CA VAL A 9 -3.80 9.78 -3.39
C VAL A 9 -3.95 8.38 -2.79
N ASN A 10 -4.86 7.59 -3.35
CA ASN A 10 -5.08 6.22 -2.91
C ASN A 10 -4.70 5.27 -4.04
N ILE A 11 -3.49 4.70 -3.94
CA ILE A 11 -2.94 3.82 -4.98
C ILE A 11 -3.12 2.38 -4.50
N GLN A 12 -3.97 1.64 -5.22
CA GLN A 12 -4.07 0.20 -5.03
C GLN A 12 -2.93 -0.49 -5.79
N ALA A 13 -1.73 -0.45 -5.21
CA ALA A 13 -0.51 -0.94 -5.83
C ALA A 13 -0.36 -2.46 -5.71
N THR A 14 -0.88 -3.05 -4.63
CA THR A 14 -0.75 -4.49 -4.38
C THR A 14 -1.94 -5.05 -3.62
N MET A 15 -2.16 -6.35 -3.75
CA MET A 15 -3.18 -7.10 -3.02
C MET A 15 -2.52 -8.06 -2.05
N ILE A 16 -3.03 -8.10 -0.83
CA ILE A 16 -2.55 -9.02 0.19
C ILE A 16 -3.35 -10.31 0.14
N THR A 17 -2.67 -11.45 0.22
CA THR A 17 -3.30 -12.76 0.15
C THR A 17 -3.08 -13.56 1.42
N LYS A 18 -4.02 -14.46 1.71
CA LYS A 18 -3.86 -15.42 2.82
C LYS A 18 -2.57 -16.22 2.71
N ALA A 19 -2.12 -16.53 1.48
CA ALA A 19 -0.88 -17.26 1.25
C ALA A 19 0.36 -16.47 1.74
N GLN A 20 0.39 -15.16 1.56
CA GLN A 20 1.46 -14.30 2.09
C GLN A 20 1.46 -14.31 3.61
N LEU A 21 0.29 -14.17 4.26
CA LEU A 21 0.18 -14.29 5.72
C LEU A 21 0.69 -15.65 6.21
N SER A 22 0.30 -16.74 5.55
CA SER A 22 0.78 -18.09 5.91
C SER A 22 2.28 -18.26 5.66
N SER A 23 2.84 -17.61 4.65
CA SER A 23 4.28 -17.64 4.35
C SER A 23 5.12 -17.01 5.46
N VAL A 24 4.57 -16.04 6.17
CA VAL A 24 5.23 -15.40 7.32
C VAL A 24 4.89 -16.06 8.67
N GLY A 25 4.16 -17.19 8.65
CA GLY A 25 3.83 -17.97 9.84
C GLY A 25 2.45 -17.67 10.45
N ILE A 26 1.67 -16.78 9.85
CA ILE A 26 0.34 -16.39 10.33
C ILE A 26 -0.71 -17.29 9.70
N ASN A 27 -1.24 -18.22 10.51
CA ASN A 27 -2.24 -19.19 10.06
C ASN A 27 -3.57 -18.99 10.80
N LEU A 28 -4.41 -18.11 10.24
CA LEU A 28 -5.72 -17.75 10.81
C LEU A 28 -6.89 -18.42 10.07
N PRO A 29 -8.04 -18.63 10.76
CA PRO A 29 -9.29 -19.02 10.10
C PRO A 29 -9.72 -17.98 9.07
N ASP A 30 -10.47 -18.38 8.05
CA ASP A 30 -10.84 -17.51 6.92
C ASP A 30 -11.51 -16.19 7.36
N ASP A 31 -12.43 -16.24 8.33
CA ASP A 31 -13.11 -15.04 8.83
C ASP A 31 -12.15 -14.02 9.47
N GLN A 32 -11.11 -14.50 10.16
CA GLN A 32 -10.10 -13.63 10.80
C GLN A 32 -9.02 -13.21 9.81
N ALA A 33 -8.65 -14.12 8.89
CA ALA A 33 -7.69 -13.84 7.83
C ALA A 33 -8.21 -12.72 6.92
N GLN A 34 -9.51 -12.72 6.55
CA GLN A 34 -10.05 -11.68 5.67
C GLN A 34 -9.95 -10.27 6.27
N ALA A 35 -10.31 -10.12 7.55
CA ALA A 35 -10.21 -8.83 8.23
C ALA A 35 -8.75 -8.37 8.35
N LEU A 36 -7.84 -9.30 8.62
CA LEU A 36 -6.42 -8.99 8.71
C LEU A 36 -5.82 -8.64 7.34
N ILE A 37 -6.16 -9.40 6.30
CA ILE A 37 -5.75 -9.15 4.92
C ILE A 37 -6.15 -7.74 4.52
N GLN A 38 -7.40 -7.35 4.74
CA GLN A 38 -7.87 -6.00 4.39
C GLN A 38 -7.08 -4.93 5.15
N HIS A 39 -6.87 -5.10 6.46
CA HIS A 39 -6.13 -4.13 7.26
C HIS A 39 -4.67 -3.99 6.82
N VAL A 40 -4.01 -5.11 6.51
CA VAL A 40 -2.63 -5.13 6.03
C VAL A 40 -2.54 -4.52 4.63
N GLU A 41 -3.49 -4.85 3.76
CA GLU A 41 -3.58 -4.28 2.41
C GLU A 41 -3.76 -2.76 2.45
N ASP A 42 -4.69 -2.26 3.26
CA ASP A 42 -4.91 -0.83 3.45
C ASP A 42 -3.65 -0.14 3.97
N THR A 43 -2.97 -0.75 4.95
CA THR A 43 -1.73 -0.21 5.54
C THR A 43 -0.58 -0.17 4.54
N VAL A 44 -0.39 -1.25 3.78
CA VAL A 44 0.65 -1.35 2.76
C VAL A 44 0.39 -0.33 1.65
N ASN A 45 -0.83 -0.25 1.13
CA ASN A 45 -1.18 0.69 0.06
C ASN A 45 -1.13 2.15 0.52
N GLU A 46 -1.46 2.44 1.79
CA GLU A 46 -1.27 3.77 2.39
C GLU A 46 0.22 4.17 2.38
N ARG A 47 1.11 3.34 2.93
CA ARG A 47 2.54 3.63 2.97
C ARG A 47 3.17 3.74 1.58
N ILE A 48 2.81 2.83 0.66
CA ILE A 48 3.25 2.91 -0.74
C ILE A 48 2.79 4.24 -1.36
N SER A 49 1.55 4.67 -1.09
CA SER A 49 1.04 5.93 -1.61
C SER A 49 1.83 7.13 -1.07
N GLU A 50 2.20 7.12 0.21
CA GLU A 50 3.04 8.15 0.82
C GLU A 50 4.43 8.22 0.17
N GLU A 51 5.10 7.07 0.00
CA GLU A 51 6.43 6.98 -0.61
C GLU A 51 6.43 7.41 -2.09
N ILE A 52 5.38 7.04 -2.83
CA ILE A 52 5.19 7.49 -4.22
C ILE A 52 4.99 9.00 -4.26
N VAL A 53 4.15 9.56 -3.38
CA VAL A 53 3.92 11.01 -3.32
C VAL A 53 5.21 11.75 -2.97
N ASP A 54 6.03 11.23 -2.05
CA ASP A 54 7.34 11.81 -1.70
C ASP A 54 8.37 11.71 -2.84
N SER A 55 8.26 10.67 -3.67
CA SER A 55 9.10 10.46 -4.85
C SER A 55 8.75 11.37 -6.05
N LEU A 56 7.59 12.01 -6.02
CA LEU A 56 7.08 12.83 -7.13
C LEU A 56 7.21 14.32 -6.83
N ASP A 57 7.59 15.11 -7.83
CA ASP A 57 7.56 16.57 -7.74
C ASP A 57 6.12 17.11 -7.74
N ASP A 58 5.90 18.33 -7.24
CA ASP A 58 4.58 18.99 -7.18
C ASP A 58 3.80 18.95 -8.50
N ALA A 59 4.50 19.10 -9.63
CA ALA A 59 3.91 19.05 -10.97
C ALA A 59 3.39 17.66 -11.31
N GLN A 60 4.17 16.62 -11.00
CA GLN A 60 3.81 15.23 -11.26
C GLN A 60 2.69 14.80 -10.31
N LEU A 61 2.72 15.23 -9.05
CA LEU A 61 1.63 14.97 -8.10
C LEU A 61 0.31 15.55 -8.62
N ALA A 62 0.31 16.79 -9.13
CA ALA A 62 -0.89 17.39 -9.72
C ALA A 62 -1.41 16.60 -10.94
N GLU A 63 -0.51 16.07 -11.79
CA GLU A 63 -0.88 15.18 -12.89
C GLU A 63 -1.51 13.87 -12.38
N LEU A 64 -0.93 13.25 -11.36
CA LEU A 64 -1.43 12.00 -10.77
C LEU A 64 -2.83 12.15 -10.17
N VAL A 65 -3.12 13.31 -9.59
CA VAL A 65 -4.43 13.64 -9.02
C VAL A 65 -5.46 13.86 -10.11
N ALA A 66 -5.07 14.53 -11.20
CA ALA A 66 -5.93 14.69 -12.36
C ALA A 66 -6.24 13.31 -12.98
N LEU A 67 -5.23 12.45 -13.12
CA LEU A 67 -5.36 11.08 -13.62
C LEU A 67 -6.33 10.22 -12.79
N GLN A 68 -6.37 10.39 -11.47
CA GLN A 68 -7.34 9.67 -10.63
C GLN A 68 -8.74 10.31 -10.62
N GLY A 69 -8.85 11.59 -10.99
CA GLY A 69 -10.11 12.31 -11.09
C GLY A 69 -10.86 12.08 -12.40
N ASP A 70 -10.11 11.77 -13.47
CA ASP A 70 -10.65 11.17 -14.68
C ASP A 70 -10.92 9.67 -14.40
N ASP A 71 -11.96 9.08 -15.00
CA ASP A 71 -12.35 7.66 -14.83
C ASP A 71 -11.34 6.73 -15.55
N VAL A 72 -10.06 6.88 -15.22
CA VAL A 72 -8.94 6.21 -15.86
C VAL A 72 -8.74 4.86 -15.18
N PRO A 73 -8.60 3.76 -15.93
CA PRO A 73 -8.35 2.45 -15.34
C PRO A 73 -7.07 2.43 -14.52
N ALA A 74 -7.09 1.69 -13.41
CA ALA A 74 -5.98 1.57 -12.47
C ALA A 74 -4.65 1.17 -13.15
N GLU A 75 -4.69 0.31 -14.18
CA GLU A 75 -3.52 -0.10 -14.95
C GLU A 75 -2.80 1.08 -15.64
N GLN A 76 -3.55 2.11 -16.08
CA GLN A 76 -2.94 3.30 -16.67
C GLN A 76 -2.30 4.20 -15.60
N VAL A 77 -2.92 4.29 -14.43
CA VAL A 77 -2.33 5.02 -13.28
C VAL A 77 -1.05 4.32 -12.84
N GLU A 78 -1.05 2.99 -12.71
CA GLU A 78 0.13 2.19 -12.38
C GLU A 78 1.25 2.39 -13.42
N ALA A 79 0.93 2.29 -14.72
CA ALA A 79 1.91 2.48 -15.78
C ALA A 79 2.54 3.89 -15.74
N TRP A 80 1.74 4.92 -15.45
CA TRP A 80 2.22 6.28 -15.28
C TRP A 80 3.16 6.43 -14.08
N ILE A 81 2.83 5.77 -12.95
CA ILE A 81 3.68 5.78 -11.75
C ILE A 81 5.00 5.09 -12.05
N ARG A 82 4.98 3.88 -12.61
CA ARG A 82 6.19 3.10 -12.94
C ARG A 82 7.13 3.83 -13.92
N GLU A 83 6.59 4.69 -14.79
CA GLU A 83 7.41 5.51 -15.69
C GLU A 83 8.17 6.64 -14.96
N ARG A 84 7.60 7.17 -13.86
CA ARG A 84 8.13 8.34 -13.12
C ARG A 84 8.87 7.98 -11.85
N VAL A 85 8.45 6.90 -11.20
CA VAL A 85 9.02 6.37 -9.97
C VAL A 85 9.76 5.07 -10.35
N PRO A 86 11.06 5.14 -10.67
CA PRO A 86 11.83 3.95 -11.06
C PRO A 86 11.95 2.92 -9.94
N GLU A 87 11.78 3.37 -8.70
CA GLU A 87 11.78 2.56 -7.48
C GLU A 87 10.40 1.98 -7.16
N TYR A 88 9.39 2.15 -8.02
CA TYR A 88 8.00 1.75 -7.74
C TYR A 88 7.87 0.29 -7.31
N ASP A 89 8.49 -0.64 -8.05
CA ASP A 89 8.45 -2.06 -7.71
C ASP A 89 9.18 -2.35 -6.38
N GLU A 90 10.29 -1.65 -6.10
CA GLU A 90 11.05 -1.77 -4.85
C GLU A 90 10.25 -1.24 -3.64
N ILE A 91 9.59 -0.09 -3.79
CA ILE A 91 8.70 0.51 -2.78
C ILE A 91 7.59 -0.48 -2.42
N ILE A 92 6.98 -1.16 -3.40
CA ILE A 92 5.95 -2.18 -3.14
C ILE A 92 6.54 -3.34 -2.34
N GLU A 93 7.64 -3.93 -2.82
CA GLU A 93 8.25 -5.11 -2.19
C GLU A 93 8.72 -4.82 -0.76
N ASP A 94 9.32 -3.66 -0.52
CA ASP A 94 9.81 -3.24 0.79
C ASP A 94 8.66 -3.00 1.76
N ASN A 95 7.65 -2.22 1.37
CA ASN A 95 6.49 -1.95 2.23
C ASN A 95 5.70 -3.23 2.56
N VAL A 96 5.51 -4.14 1.60
CA VAL A 96 4.90 -5.45 1.86
C VAL A 96 5.72 -6.23 2.87
N THR A 97 7.04 -6.28 2.70
CA THR A 97 7.94 -7.03 3.59
C THR A 97 7.95 -6.44 5.00
N ILE A 98 8.03 -5.12 5.13
CA ILE A 98 8.02 -4.39 6.39
C ILE A 98 6.71 -4.64 7.14
N VAL A 99 5.56 -4.39 6.51
CA VAL A 99 4.26 -4.51 7.19
C VAL A 99 3.98 -5.96 7.58
N LEU A 100 4.32 -6.93 6.72
CA LEU A 100 4.18 -8.34 7.07
C LEU A 100 5.14 -8.75 8.20
N GLY A 101 6.35 -8.19 8.24
CA GLY A 101 7.30 -8.39 9.35
C GLY A 101 6.77 -7.83 10.67
N GLU A 102 6.31 -6.58 10.67
CA GLU A 102 5.68 -5.95 11.84
C GLU A 102 4.47 -6.75 12.33
N LEU A 103 3.70 -7.31 11.41
CA LEU A 103 2.55 -8.14 11.76
C LEU A 103 2.97 -9.43 12.48
N VAL A 104 4.04 -10.08 12.03
CA VAL A 104 4.60 -11.26 12.71
C VAL A 104 5.07 -10.90 14.12
N GLU A 105 5.85 -9.82 14.26
CA GLU A 105 6.35 -9.37 15.56
C GLU A 105 5.20 -9.05 16.53
N ASN A 106 4.15 -8.39 16.05
CA ASN A 106 2.95 -8.14 16.85
C ASN A 106 2.22 -9.44 17.20
N SER A 107 2.15 -10.41 16.30
CA SER A 107 1.52 -11.70 16.57
C SER A 107 2.29 -12.53 17.62
N GLU A 108 3.62 -12.53 17.58
CA GLU A 108 4.46 -13.20 18.59
C GLU A 108 4.34 -12.52 19.96
N ALA A 109 4.25 -11.19 19.99
CA ALA A 109 4.01 -10.43 21.21
C ALA A 109 2.67 -10.79 21.88
N ILE A 110 1.63 -11.05 21.09
CA ILE A 110 0.31 -11.49 21.59
C ILE A 110 0.36 -12.94 22.11
N GLN A 111 1.17 -13.82 21.50
CA GLN A 111 1.30 -15.22 21.90
C GLN A 111 2.13 -15.44 23.18
N GLN A 112 2.90 -14.43 23.61
CA GLN A 112 3.75 -14.48 24.81
C GLN A 112 3.09 -13.87 26.07
N GLN A 113 1.79 -13.52 26.01
CA GLN A 113 0.99 -13.02 27.13
C GLN A 113 -0.03 -14.08 27.62
#